data_AF-A0A7S1E7L1-F1
#
_entry.id   AF-A0A7S1E7L1-F1
#
_cell.length_a   1.000
_cell.length_b   1.000
_cell.length_c   1.000
_cell.angle_alpha   90.00
_cell.angle_beta   90.00
_cell.angle_gamma   90.00
#
_symmetry.space_group_name_H-M   'P 1'
#
loop_
_entity.id
_entity.type
_entity.pdbx_description
1 polymer ?
#
loop_
_entity_poly.entity_id
_entity_poly.type
_entity_poly.pdbx_seq_one_letter_code
_entity_poly.pdbx_strand_id
1 'polypeptide(L)'
;ENFDGFAIDLWAAGVILYIMLTGFPPYDQASMTDQRFELIATGNLVQQLHNWDLRPSDEAGNLLQSMLRLRPRDRLTLAQVMTHPWIANGPVQAPPQTDPMEGYQ
;
A
#
# COMPACT_ATOMS: atom_id res chain seq x y z
N GLU A 1 3.98 -4.32 -24.40
CA GLU A 1 4.92 -3.90 -23.35
C GLU A 1 5.82 -5.08 -23.00
N ASN A 2 7.05 -4.85 -22.56
CA ASN A 2 7.93 -5.92 -22.09
C ASN A 2 7.54 -6.34 -20.68
N PHE A 3 7.80 -7.61 -20.34
CA PHE A 3 7.62 -8.13 -18.99
C PHE A 3 8.60 -7.46 -18.01
N ASP A 4 8.09 -6.98 -16.88
CA ASP A 4 8.87 -6.36 -15.80
C ASP A 4 8.47 -7.01 -14.47
N GLY A 5 9.30 -7.93 -13.99
CA GLY A 5 9.06 -8.67 -12.74
C GLY A 5 9.08 -7.79 -11.50
N PHE A 6 9.99 -6.81 -11.44
CA PHE A 6 10.10 -5.92 -10.28
C PHE A 6 8.85 -5.05 -10.13
N ALA A 7 8.34 -4.52 -11.24
CA ALA A 7 7.10 -3.75 -11.22
C ALA A 7 5.89 -4.62 -10.82
N ILE A 8 5.87 -5.91 -11.19
CA ILE A 8 4.83 -6.87 -10.78
C ILE A 8 4.90 -7.12 -9.26
N ASP A 9 6.10 -7.33 -8.72
CA ASP A 9 6.29 -7.52 -7.27
C ASP A 9 5.81 -6.30 -6.49
N LEU A 10 6.02 -5.09 -7.01
CA LEU A 10 5.54 -3.85 -6.37
C LEU A 10 4.02 -3.68 -6.44
N TRP A 11 3.37 -4.18 -7.48
CA TRP A 11 1.90 -4.28 -7.47
C TRP A 11 1.43 -5.23 -6.38
N ALA A 12 2.00 -6.42 -6.30
CA ALA A 12 1.63 -7.42 -5.29
C ALA A 12 1.87 -6.88 -3.87
N ALA A 13 3.02 -6.25 -3.62
CA ALA A 13 3.31 -5.58 -2.35
C ALA A 13 2.30 -4.47 -2.04
N GLY A 14 1.87 -3.70 -3.04
CA GLY A 14 0.81 -2.70 -2.88
C GLY A 14 -0.53 -3.32 -2.47
N VAL A 15 -0.90 -4.47 -3.05
CA VAL A 15 -2.11 -5.21 -2.65
C VAL A 15 -2.00 -5.69 -1.20
N ILE A 16 -0.84 -6.23 -0.78
CA ILE A 16 -0.63 -6.65 0.61
C ILE A 16 -0.68 -5.46 1.56
N LEU A 17 -0.04 -4.34 1.21
CA LEU A 17 -0.09 -3.11 2.00
C LEU A 17 -1.53 -2.59 2.14
N TYR A 18 -2.32 -2.61 1.07
CA TYR A 18 -3.73 -2.28 1.12
C TYR A 18 -4.44 -3.13 2.18
N ILE A 19 -4.28 -4.46 2.12
CA ILE A 19 -4.91 -5.38 3.08
C ILE A 19 -4.46 -5.09 4.51
N MET A 20 -3.18 -4.77 4.73
CA MET A 20 -2.69 -4.43 6.08
C MET A 20 -3.32 -3.14 6.63
N LEU A 21 -3.62 -2.16 5.77
CA LEU A 21 -4.21 -0.88 6.17
C LEU A 21 -5.73 -0.95 6.35
N THR A 22 -6.41 -1.81 5.59
CA THR A 22 -7.87 -1.83 5.50
C THR A 22 -8.51 -3.06 6.14
N GLY A 23 -7.77 -4.18 6.22
CA GLY A 23 -8.26 -5.49 6.64
C GLY A 23 -8.98 -6.28 5.55
N PHE A 24 -9.05 -5.80 4.32
CA PHE A 24 -9.79 -6.45 3.21
C PHE A 24 -9.10 -6.28 1.85
N PRO A 25 -9.38 -7.16 0.87
CA PRO A 25 -8.78 -7.04 -0.46
C PRO A 25 -9.26 -5.79 -1.20
N PRO A 26 -8.39 -5.17 -2.04
CA PRO A 26 -8.73 -3.94 -2.76
C PRO A 26 -9.82 -4.11 -3.82
N TYR A 27 -9.96 -5.31 -4.38
CA TYR A 27 -10.90 -5.67 -5.44
C TYR A 27 -11.14 -7.19 -5.43
N ASP A 28 -12.25 -7.64 -6.00
CA ASP A 28 -12.58 -9.06 -6.12
C ASP A 28 -11.95 -9.67 -7.38
N GLN A 29 -11.86 -8.88 -8.46
CA GLN A 29 -11.24 -9.29 -9.71
C GLN A 29 -10.32 -8.20 -10.25
N ALA A 30 -9.14 -8.60 -10.75
CA ALA A 30 -8.21 -7.69 -11.43
C ALA A 30 -8.67 -7.38 -12.86
N SER A 31 -9.85 -6.76 -12.99
CA SER A 31 -10.54 -6.48 -14.25
C SER A 31 -11.23 -5.13 -14.20
N MET A 32 -11.29 -4.41 -15.33
CA MET A 32 -12.02 -3.13 -15.44
C MET A 32 -13.54 -3.27 -15.22
N THR A 33 -14.06 -4.50 -15.22
CA THR A 33 -15.46 -4.78 -14.87
C THR A 33 -15.71 -4.73 -13.36
N ASP A 34 -14.67 -4.85 -12.53
CA ASP A 34 -14.74 -4.61 -11.10
C ASP A 34 -14.53 -3.12 -10.83
N GLN A 35 -15.55 -2.46 -10.31
CA GLN A 35 -15.53 -1.02 -10.03
C GLN A 35 -14.39 -0.63 -9.08
N ARG A 36 -14.01 -1.49 -8.14
CA ARG A 36 -12.94 -1.20 -7.17
C ARG A 36 -11.58 -1.23 -7.86
N PHE A 37 -11.38 -2.20 -8.75
CA PHE A 37 -10.17 -2.27 -9.57
C PHE A 37 -10.10 -1.09 -10.54
N GLU A 38 -11.21 -0.72 -11.19
CA GLU A 38 -11.27 0.42 -12.10
C GLU A 38 -10.84 1.72 -11.42
N LEU A 39 -11.38 2.00 -10.22
CA LEU A 39 -10.99 3.18 -9.44
C LEU A 39 -9.48 3.21 -9.17
N ILE A 40 -8.90 2.09 -8.73
CA ILE A 40 -7.45 2.01 -8.46
C ILE A 40 -6.65 2.21 -9.74
N ALA A 41 -7.05 1.53 -10.82
CA ALA A 41 -6.37 1.56 -12.10
C ALA A 41 -6.40 2.95 -12.78
N THR A 42 -7.47 3.73 -12.54
CA THR A 42 -7.62 5.10 -13.05
C THR A 42 -7.04 6.18 -12.13
N GLY A 43 -6.45 5.80 -10.99
CA GLY A 43 -5.78 6.74 -10.09
C GLY A 43 -6.69 7.31 -8.99
N ASN A 44 -7.86 6.70 -8.76
CA ASN A 44 -8.90 7.12 -7.82
C ASN A 44 -8.97 6.20 -6.57
N LEU A 45 -7.83 5.65 -6.12
CA LEU A 45 -7.78 4.78 -4.93
C LEU A 45 -8.31 5.50 -3.67
N VAL A 46 -8.04 6.80 -3.50
CA VAL A 46 -8.55 7.57 -2.35
C VAL A 46 -10.08 7.60 -2.35
N GLN A 47 -10.71 7.75 -3.52
CA GLN A 47 -12.16 7.66 -3.66
C GLN A 47 -12.66 6.26 -3.28
N GLN A 48 -11.96 5.21 -3.72
CA GLN A 48 -12.29 3.83 -3.35
C GLN A 48 -12.26 3.61 -1.83
N LEU A 49 -11.24 4.13 -1.14
CA LEU A 49 -11.14 4.08 0.33
C LEU A 49 -12.23 4.89 1.01
N HIS A 50 -12.54 6.08 0.49
CA HIS A 50 -13.60 6.93 1.01
C HIS A 50 -14.98 6.28 0.95
N ASN A 51 -15.27 5.54 -0.12
CA ASN A 51 -16.52 4.79 -0.28
C ASN A 51 -16.73 3.73 0.82
N TRP A 52 -15.66 3.31 1.50
CA TRP A 52 -15.69 2.31 2.57
C TRP A 52 -15.46 2.91 3.96
N ASP A 53 -15.57 4.24 4.06
CA ASP A 53 -15.31 5.01 5.26
C ASP A 53 -13.91 4.81 5.88
N LEU A 54 -12.93 4.46 5.04
CA LEU A 54 -11.53 4.40 5.45
C LEU A 54 -10.83 5.72 5.15
N ARG A 55 -9.95 6.13 6.08
CA ARG A 55 -9.17 7.38 6.01
C ARG A 55 -7.74 7.12 6.48
N PRO A 56 -6.89 6.43 5.69
CA PRO A 56 -5.46 6.39 5.98
C PRO A 56 -4.87 7.80 5.80
N SER A 57 -3.61 8.02 6.24
CA SER A 57 -2.96 9.32 6.03
C SER A 57 -2.78 9.62 4.54
N ASP A 58 -2.68 10.91 4.19
CA ASP A 58 -2.48 11.33 2.80
C ASP A 58 -1.22 10.70 2.20
N GLU A 59 -0.14 10.56 2.98
CA GLU A 59 1.08 9.90 2.54
C GLU A 59 0.88 8.40 2.31
N ALA A 60 0.08 7.73 3.15
CA ALA A 60 -0.23 6.32 2.99
C ALA A 60 -1.01 6.08 1.69
N GLY A 61 -2.05 6.89 1.46
CA GLY A 61 -2.84 6.84 0.23
C GLY A 61 -2.00 7.15 -1.01
N ASN A 62 -1.10 8.13 -0.93
CA ASN A 62 -0.20 8.49 -2.01
C ASN A 62 0.76 7.36 -2.38
N LEU A 63 1.40 6.72 -1.38
CA LEU A 63 2.26 5.58 -1.59
C LEU A 63 1.50 4.45 -2.29
N LEU A 64 0.34 4.09 -1.73
CA LEU A 64 -0.46 2.97 -2.19
C LEU A 64 -0.93 3.15 -3.63
N GLN A 65 -1.42 4.35 -3.97
CA GLN A 65 -1.80 4.68 -5.34
C GLN A 65 -0.60 4.63 -6.31
N SER A 66 0.59 5.03 -5.85
CA SER A 66 1.80 5.03 -6.67
C SER A 66 2.37 3.62 -6.89
N MET A 67 2.14 2.69 -5.97
CA MET A 67 2.46 1.26 -6.16
C MET A 67 1.43 0.56 -7.08
N LEU A 68 0.16 0.96 -6.99
CA LEU A 68 -0.96 0.36 -7.74
C LEU A 68 -1.29 1.09 -9.04
N ARG A 69 -0.29 1.72 -9.69
CA ARG A 69 -0.47 2.27 -11.04
C ARG A 69 -0.63 1.15 -12.06
N LEU A 70 -1.62 1.29 -12.94
CA LEU A 70 -1.94 0.26 -13.94
C LEU A 70 -0.72 -0.07 -14.82
N ARG A 71 -0.07 0.95 -15.37
CA ARG A 71 1.11 0.76 -16.24
C ARG A 71 2.35 0.50 -15.37
N PRO A 72 3.10 -0.60 -15.61
CA PRO A 72 4.30 -0.93 -14.83
C PRO A 72 5.31 0.22 -14.70
N ARG A 73 5.56 0.94 -15.80
CA ARG A 73 6.48 2.10 -15.85
C ARG A 73 6.07 3.30 -15.00
N ASP A 74 4.81 3.39 -14.60
CA ASP A 74 4.32 4.49 -13.76
C ASP A 74 4.41 4.13 -12.26
N ARG A 75 4.72 2.87 -11.94
CA ARG A 75 4.86 2.42 -10.55
C ARG A 75 6.18 2.95 -9.99
N LEU A 76 6.18 3.22 -8.68
CA LEU A 76 7.44 3.43 -7.97
C LEU A 76 8.33 2.21 -8.13
N THR A 77 9.64 2.43 -8.16
CA THR A 77 10.66 1.40 -7.93
C THR A 77 10.78 1.12 -6.44
N LEU A 78 11.40 -0.01 -6.06
CA LEU A 78 11.64 -0.33 -4.65
C LEU A 78 12.44 0.78 -3.94
N ALA A 79 13.46 1.33 -4.60
CA ALA A 79 14.25 2.43 -4.04
C ALA A 79 13.38 3.66 -3.75
N GLN A 80 12.47 4.01 -4.66
CA GLN A 80 11.55 5.13 -4.47
C GLN A 80 10.53 4.86 -3.35
N VAL A 81 10.02 3.62 -3.23
CA VAL A 81 9.16 3.19 -2.12
C VAL A 81 9.87 3.38 -0.78
N MET A 82 11.12 2.92 -0.66
CA MET A 82 11.89 3.03 0.60
C MET A 82 12.17 4.48 1.02
N THR A 83 12.20 5.41 0.06
CA THR A 83 12.36 6.84 0.33
C THR A 83 11.03 7.60 0.45
N HIS A 84 9.90 6.92 0.27
CA HIS A 84 8.60 7.58 0.32
C HIS A 84 8.32 8.12 1.74
N PRO A 85 7.77 9.34 1.90
CA PRO A 85 7.54 9.96 3.21
C PRO A 85 6.79 9.06 4.20
N TRP A 86 5.79 8.31 3.74
CA TRP A 86 5.06 7.37 4.58
C TRP A 86 5.94 6.27 5.21
N ILE A 87 6.94 5.79 4.47
CA ILE A 87 7.90 4.78 4.95
C ILE A 87 8.98 5.45 5.81
N ALA A 88 9.56 6.56 5.32
CA ALA A 88 10.68 7.23 5.95
C ALA A 88 10.32 7.91 7.29
N ASN A 89 9.08 8.38 7.42
CA ASN A 89 8.60 9.07 8.62
C ASN A 89 7.78 8.17 9.55
N GLY A 90 7.64 6.88 9.21
CA GLY A 90 7.01 5.91 10.11
C GLY A 90 7.78 5.86 11.43
N PRO A 91 7.10 5.86 12.59
CA PRO A 91 7.80 5.72 13.84
C PRO A 91 8.50 4.35 13.82
N VAL A 92 9.83 4.35 13.88
CA VAL A 92 10.59 3.16 14.24
C VAL A 92 10.30 2.92 15.72
N GLN A 93 9.08 2.47 16.03
CA GLN A 93 8.83 1.81 17.30
C GLN A 93 9.51 0.46 17.15
N ALA A 94 10.79 0.43 17.52
CA ALA A 94 11.33 -0.81 18.06
C ALA A 94 10.29 -1.31 19.08
N PRO A 95 9.87 -2.59 19.04
CA PRO A 95 8.98 -3.11 20.05
C PRO A 95 9.54 -2.69 21.41
N PRO A 96 8.70 -2.19 22.35
CA PRO A 96 9.18 -1.80 23.66
C PRO A 96 10.05 -2.94 24.18
N GLN A 97 11.31 -2.63 24.51
CA GLN A 97 12.18 -3.60 25.17
C GLN A 97 11.54 -3.88 26.52
N THR A 98 10.67 -4.88 26.58
CA THR A 98 10.18 -5.41 27.85
C THR A 98 11.41 -6.02 28.51
N ASP A 99 11.87 -5.42 29.59
CA ASP A 99 12.87 -6.06 30.45
C ASP A 99 12.25 -7.40 30.92
N PRO A 100 12.83 -8.56 30.58
CA PRO A 100 12.30 -9.86 30.98
C PRO A 100 12.14 -10.01 32.51
N MET A 101 12.73 -9.10 33.29
CA MET A 101 12.78 -9.15 34.75
C MET A 101 11.79 -8.21 35.45
N GLU A 102 10.98 -7.42 34.73
CA GLU A 102 10.10 -6.40 35.34
C GLU A 102 8.92 -6.99 36.15
N GLY A 103 8.69 -8.30 36.07
CA GLY A 103 7.70 -9.04 36.86
C GLY A 103 8.27 -9.85 38.04
N TYR A 104 9.56 -9.73 38.33
CA TYR A 104 10.26 -10.47 39.41
C TYR A 104 10.73 -9.54 40.53
N GLN A 105 9.84 -8.69 41.06
CA GLN A 105 10.03 -7.97 42.32
C GLN A 105 8.87 -8.19 43.28
#